data_AF-A0A382R3R7-F1
#
_entry.id   AF-A0A382R3R7-F1
#
_cell.length_a   1.000
_cell.length_b   1.000
_cell.length_c   1.000
_cell.angle_alpha   90.00
_cell.angle_beta   90.00
_cell.angle_gamma   90.00
#
_symmetry.space_group_name_H-M   'P 1'
#
loop_
_entity.id
_entity.type
_entity.pdbx_description
1 polymer ?
#
loop_
_entity_poly.entity_id
_entity_poly.type
_entity_poly.pdbx_seq_one_letter_code
_entity_poly.pdbx_strand_id
1 'polypeptide(L)'
;EGYHAENFGMIRWEKPKSQTDTLFLAEKNCAAVSHEIAHELLRQSGYKRYIEDVHEVWQKHLFGATPFEQYGENFKPSSKKPLFLALDTTMFGL
;
A
#
# COMPACT_ATOMS: atom_id res chain seq x y z
N GLU A 1 -7.91 5.25 -4.04
CA GLU A 1 -7.81 3.85 -4.48
C GLU A 1 -7.28 3.82 -5.91
N GLY A 2 -6.63 2.73 -6.30
CA GLY A 2 -6.18 2.51 -7.67
C GLY A 2 -7.13 1.59 -8.43
N TYR A 3 -6.65 1.10 -9.56
CA TYR A 3 -7.33 0.12 -10.38
C TYR A 3 -6.30 -0.91 -10.86
N HIS A 4 -6.58 -2.17 -10.62
CA HIS A 4 -5.79 -3.28 -11.14
C HIS A 4 -6.54 -4.01 -12.26
N ALA A 5 -5.80 -4.44 -13.27
CA ALA A 5 -6.23 -5.30 -14.35
C ALA A 5 -5.21 -6.45 -14.51
N GLU A 6 -5.48 -7.36 -15.45
CA GLU A 6 -4.59 -8.52 -15.68
C GLU A 6 -3.17 -8.10 -16.13
N ASN A 7 -3.02 -6.96 -16.77
CA ASN A 7 -1.78 -6.52 -17.40
C ASN A 7 -1.28 -5.14 -16.97
N PHE A 8 -2.00 -4.44 -16.08
CA PHE A 8 -1.55 -3.16 -15.53
C PHE A 8 -2.22 -2.84 -14.19
N GLY A 9 -1.54 -2.03 -13.39
CA GLY A 9 -2.12 -1.29 -12.27
C GLY A 9 -2.06 0.20 -12.57
N MET A 10 -3.04 0.96 -12.10
CA MET A 10 -3.11 2.41 -12.27
C MET A 10 -3.53 3.07 -10.98
N ILE A 11 -2.81 4.11 -10.58
CA ILE A 11 -3.19 4.99 -9.47
C ILE A 11 -3.26 6.43 -9.94
N ARG A 12 -4.18 7.19 -9.37
CA ARG A 12 -4.19 8.65 -9.54
C ARG A 12 -3.36 9.27 -8.42
N TRP A 13 -2.31 10.00 -8.78
CA TRP A 13 -1.48 10.70 -7.81
C TRP A 13 -2.24 11.86 -7.15
N GLU A 14 -2.21 11.90 -5.83
CA GLU A 14 -2.76 13.00 -5.03
C GLU A 14 -1.68 14.01 -4.68
N LYS A 15 -2.03 15.30 -4.79
CA LYS A 15 -1.15 16.41 -4.40
C LYS A 15 -1.51 16.87 -2.99
N PRO A 16 -0.54 17.01 -2.08
CA PRO A 16 -0.81 17.55 -0.76
C PRO A 16 -1.19 19.02 -0.87
N LYS A 17 -1.97 19.51 0.09
CA LYS A 17 -2.34 20.94 0.18
C LYS A 17 -1.13 21.81 0.52
N SER A 18 -0.18 21.28 1.28
CA SER A 18 1.10 21.90 1.61
C SER A 18 2.25 21.12 0.99
N GLN A 19 3.22 21.80 0.40
CA GLN A 19 4.41 21.13 -0.17
C GLN A 19 5.29 20.44 0.89
N THR A 20 5.16 20.82 2.16
CA THR A 20 5.91 20.21 3.27
C THR A 20 5.25 18.96 3.84
N ASP A 21 4.03 18.64 3.41
CA ASP A 21 3.26 17.51 3.90
C ASP A 21 3.69 16.21 3.19
N THR A 22 4.90 15.79 3.54
CA THR A 22 5.52 14.55 3.06
C THR A 22 4.82 13.31 3.60
N LEU A 23 4.18 13.42 4.78
CA LEU A 23 3.41 12.34 5.36
C LEU A 23 2.16 12.03 4.51
N PHE A 24 1.44 13.05 4.05
CA PHE A 24 0.31 12.87 3.13
C PHE A 24 0.71 12.06 1.89
N LEU A 25 1.88 12.31 1.31
CA LEU A 25 2.36 11.56 0.14
C LEU A 25 2.53 10.07 0.46
N ALA A 26 3.06 9.74 1.64
CA ALA A 26 3.22 8.37 2.09
C ALA A 26 1.86 7.69 2.33
N GLU A 27 0.95 8.38 3.02
CA GLU A 27 -0.40 7.90 3.36
C GLU A 27 -1.31 7.72 2.16
N LYS A 28 -1.21 8.60 1.16
CA LYS A 28 -2.10 8.55 -0.02
C LYS A 28 -1.47 7.80 -1.17
N ASN A 29 -0.26 8.20 -1.57
CA ASN A 29 0.32 7.71 -2.80
C ASN A 29 1.09 6.41 -2.57
N CYS A 30 1.99 6.34 -1.59
CA CYS A 30 2.75 5.11 -1.34
C CYS A 30 1.84 3.95 -0.92
N ALA A 31 0.88 4.19 -0.03
CA ALA A 31 -0.09 3.18 0.37
C ALA A 31 -0.91 2.65 -0.83
N ALA A 32 -1.37 3.53 -1.72
CA ALA A 32 -2.09 3.12 -2.93
C ALA A 32 -1.19 2.38 -3.95
N VAL A 33 0.07 2.80 -4.12
CA VAL A 33 1.03 2.05 -4.94
C VAL A 33 1.21 0.64 -4.39
N SER A 34 1.41 0.52 -3.06
CA SER A 34 1.59 -0.78 -2.42
C SER A 34 0.36 -1.67 -2.57
N HIS A 35 -0.85 -1.11 -2.54
CA HIS A 35 -2.09 -1.82 -2.78
C HIS A 35 -2.13 -2.46 -4.18
N GLU A 36 -1.87 -1.66 -5.23
CA GLU A 36 -1.90 -2.18 -6.60
C GLU A 36 -0.75 -3.17 -6.88
N ILE A 37 0.42 -2.96 -6.27
CA ILE A 37 1.54 -3.91 -6.39
C ILE A 37 1.22 -5.23 -5.71
N ALA A 38 0.51 -5.22 -4.57
CA ALA A 38 0.14 -6.46 -3.89
C ALA A 38 -0.77 -7.34 -4.74
N HIS A 39 -1.72 -6.74 -5.48
CA HIS A 39 -2.51 -7.48 -6.46
C HIS A 39 -1.62 -8.20 -7.48
N GLU A 40 -0.64 -7.50 -8.05
CA GLU A 40 0.23 -8.07 -9.08
C GLU A 40 1.16 -9.16 -8.52
N LEU A 41 1.79 -8.92 -7.37
CA LEU A 41 2.69 -9.91 -6.75
C LEU A 41 1.97 -11.21 -6.42
N LEU A 42 0.77 -11.11 -5.82
CA LEU A 42 -0.03 -12.28 -5.49
C LEU A 42 -0.56 -13.00 -6.74
N ARG A 43 -0.99 -12.25 -7.75
CA ARG A 43 -1.41 -12.83 -9.05
C ARG A 43 -0.28 -13.64 -9.69
N GLN A 44 0.94 -13.09 -9.74
CA GLN A 44 2.12 -13.76 -10.28
C GLN A 44 2.52 -14.99 -9.47
N SER A 45 2.25 -15.01 -8.15
CA SER A 45 2.49 -16.19 -7.31
C SER A 45 1.49 -17.33 -7.52
N GLY A 46 0.41 -17.10 -8.29
CA GLY A 46 -0.68 -18.07 -8.47
C GLY A 46 -1.67 -18.11 -7.30
N TYR A 47 -1.66 -17.12 -6.41
CA TYR A 47 -2.57 -17.02 -5.27
C TYR A 47 -4.00 -16.73 -5.75
N LYS A 48 -4.93 -17.67 -5.54
CA LYS A 48 -6.26 -17.64 -6.17
C LYS A 48 -7.19 -16.53 -5.66
N ARG A 49 -7.07 -16.16 -4.38
CA ARG A 49 -7.96 -15.19 -3.70
C ARG A 49 -7.34 -13.79 -3.61
N TYR A 50 -6.41 -13.48 -4.52
CA TYR A 50 -5.61 -12.26 -4.40
C TYR A 50 -6.43 -10.98 -4.48
N ILE A 51 -7.60 -11.00 -5.13
CA ILE A 51 -8.44 -9.81 -5.24
C ILE A 51 -9.11 -9.56 -3.89
N GLU A 52 -9.79 -10.58 -3.35
CA GLU A 52 -10.54 -10.47 -2.09
C GLU A 52 -9.61 -10.16 -0.92
N ASP A 53 -8.49 -10.89 -0.82
CA ASP A 53 -7.65 -10.84 0.37
C ASP A 53 -6.77 -9.58 0.38
N VAL A 54 -6.37 -9.04 -0.79
CA VAL A 54 -5.74 -7.70 -0.88
C VAL A 54 -6.70 -6.62 -0.43
N HIS A 55 -7.96 -6.64 -0.89
CA HIS A 55 -8.95 -5.68 -0.45
C HIS A 55 -9.25 -5.83 1.06
N GLU A 56 -9.29 -7.04 1.60
CA GLU A 56 -9.48 -7.24 3.04
C GLU A 56 -8.32 -6.62 3.85
N VAL A 57 -7.08 -6.89 3.48
CA VAL A 57 -5.90 -6.32 4.14
C VAL A 57 -5.86 -4.79 3.99
N TRP A 58 -6.17 -4.27 2.80
CA TRP A 58 -6.30 -2.84 2.55
C TRP A 58 -7.34 -2.17 3.46
N GLN A 59 -8.54 -2.75 3.58
CA GLN A 59 -9.58 -2.23 4.47
C GLN A 59 -9.17 -2.29 5.94
N LYS A 60 -8.45 -3.34 6.36
CA LYS A 60 -7.88 -3.43 7.73
C LYS A 60 -6.88 -2.32 8.02
N HIS A 61 -6.09 -1.90 7.04
CA HIS A 61 -5.21 -0.75 7.21
C HIS A 61 -5.96 0.59 7.24
N LEU A 62 -6.94 0.77 6.36
CA LEU A 62 -7.69 2.03 6.30
C LEU A 62 -8.60 2.25 7.52
N PHE A 63 -9.23 1.18 8.03
CA PHE A 63 -10.31 1.29 9.02
C PHE A 63 -10.14 0.38 10.23
N GLY A 64 -9.36 -0.70 10.12
CA GLY A 64 -9.21 -1.75 11.13
C GLY A 64 -8.11 -1.50 12.16
N ALA A 65 -7.61 -0.27 12.30
CA ALA A 65 -6.50 0.10 13.20
C ALA A 65 -5.20 -0.69 13.00
N THR A 66 -5.04 -1.38 11.86
CA THR A 66 -3.78 -2.05 11.50
C THR A 66 -2.86 -1.02 10.86
N PRO A 67 -1.72 -0.65 11.48
CA PRO A 67 -0.83 0.33 10.86
C PRO A 67 -0.26 -0.24 9.57
N PHE A 68 -0.11 0.60 8.54
CA PHE A 68 0.74 0.25 7.41
C PHE A 68 2.17 0.00 7.89
N GLU A 69 2.92 -0.83 7.15
CA GLU A 69 4.36 -0.88 7.33
C GLU A 69 4.97 0.47 6.96
N GLN A 70 5.89 0.95 7.78
CA GLN A 70 6.43 2.30 7.71
C GLN A 70 7.92 2.26 7.42
N TYR A 71 8.36 2.98 6.39
CA TYR A 71 9.76 3.02 5.99
C TYR A 71 10.29 4.47 5.91
N GLY A 72 11.53 4.66 6.36
CA GLY A 72 12.24 5.94 6.27
C GLY A 72 12.94 6.14 4.93
N GLU A 73 13.65 7.27 4.78
CA GLU A 73 14.41 7.64 3.57
C GLU A 73 15.45 6.60 3.14
N ASN A 74 15.99 5.85 4.10
CA ASN A 74 16.96 4.78 3.86
C ASN A 74 16.30 3.43 3.55
N PHE A 75 15.00 3.40 3.28
CA PHE A 75 14.20 2.20 3.02
C PHE A 75 14.20 1.18 4.15
N LYS A 76 14.45 1.61 5.40
CA LYS A 76 14.37 0.75 6.59
C LYS A 76 13.11 1.02 7.38
N PRO A 77 12.61 0.02 8.15
CA PRO A 77 11.50 0.21 9.06
C PRO A 77 11.70 1.41 9.98
N SER A 78 10.67 2.25 10.14
CA SER A 78 10.71 3.49 10.92
C SER A 78 9.36 3.76 11.56
N SER A 79 9.34 4.24 12.80
CA SER A 79 8.10 4.57 13.52
C SER A 79 7.89 6.06 13.78
N LYS A 80 8.83 6.92 13.37
CA LYS A 80 8.85 8.35 13.76
C LYS A 80 8.55 9.32 12.62
N LYS A 81 8.98 8.99 11.39
CA LYS A 81 8.83 9.86 10.21
C LYS A 81 8.88 9.00 8.95
N PRO A 82 7.81 8.23 8.66
CA PRO A 82 7.76 7.46 7.44
C PRO A 82 7.76 8.40 6.23
N LEU A 83 8.51 8.01 5.21
CA LEU A 83 8.39 8.59 3.86
C LEU A 83 7.68 7.63 2.91
N PHE A 84 7.60 6.35 3.28
CA PHE A 84 6.90 5.34 2.50
C PHE A 84 6.02 4.50 3.43
N LEU A 85 4.85 4.13 2.92
CA LEU A 85 3.96 3.17 3.55
C LEU A 85 3.73 1.99 2.60
N ALA A 86 3.63 0.80 3.17
CA ALA A 86 3.30 -0.42 2.45
C ALA A 86 2.26 -1.26 3.21
N LEU A 87 1.50 -2.08 2.48
CA LEU A 87 0.65 -3.11 3.07
C LEU A 87 1.49 -4.09 3.89
N ASP A 88 0.97 -4.52 5.03
CA ASP A 88 1.57 -5.61 5.79
C ASP A 88 1.34 -6.94 5.07
N THR A 89 2.34 -7.35 4.30
CA THR A 89 2.27 -8.58 3.49
C THR A 89 2.24 -9.86 4.32
N THR A 90 2.60 -9.81 5.60
CA THR A 90 2.52 -10.99 6.49
C THR A 90 1.06 -11.40 6.72
N MET A 91 0.11 -10.48 6.52
CA MET A 91 -1.33 -10.73 6.65
C MET A 91 -1.90 -11.63 5.55
N PHE A 92 -1.16 -11.88 4.46
CA PHE A 92 -1.58 -12.80 3.40
C PHE A 92 -1.33 -14.28 3.74
N GLY A 93 -0.59 -14.56 4.82
CA GLY A 93 -0.33 -15.94 5.27
C GLY A 93 0.44 -16.80 4.26
N LEU A 94 1.28 -16.15 3.44
CA LEU A 94 2.13 -16.77 2.42
C LEU A 94 3.41 -17.38 3.02
#